data_AF-A0A7S0EMM1-F1
#
_entry.id   AF-A0A7S0EMM1-F1
#
_cell.length_a   1.000
_cell.length_b   1.000
_cell.length_c   1.000
_cell.angle_alpha   90.00
_cell.angle_beta   90.00
_cell.angle_gamma   90.00
#
_symmetry.space_group_name_H-M   'P 1'
#
loop_
_entity.id
_entity.type
_entity.pdbx_description
1 polymer ?
#
loop_
_entity_poly.entity_id
_entity_poly.type
_entity_poly.pdbx_seq_one_letter_code
_entity_poly.pdbx_strand_id
1 'polypeptide(L)'
;APQLGALWRAMYEHVAALPDEEVAKGIEPLPGVLDTLRDLASDEMRERVRCGLVTGNVEGIARKKMRAVGVYATGALAPAAVEQQWEGEDDAAFLGGFGSDFCSGDIDDAARNYLDRAEQIVIAARRARSALPP
;
A
#
# COMPACT_ATOMS: atom_id res chain seq x y z
N ALA A 1 15.37 -0.80 -25.84
CA ALA A 1 15.42 -0.50 -24.39
C ALA A 1 14.22 -1.16 -23.71
N PRO A 2 14.36 -1.72 -22.49
CA PRO A 2 13.22 -2.31 -21.79
C PRO A 2 12.19 -1.21 -21.48
N GLN A 3 10.94 -1.41 -21.93
CA GLN A 3 9.84 -0.44 -21.80
C GLN A 3 9.12 -0.54 -20.44
N LEU A 4 9.86 -0.82 -19.36
CA LEU A 4 9.30 -1.19 -18.06
C LEU A 4 8.31 -0.14 -17.52
N GLY A 5 8.63 1.16 -17.65
CA GLY A 5 7.71 2.23 -17.25
C GLY A 5 6.43 2.30 -18.09
N ALA A 6 6.50 1.98 -19.39
CA ALA A 6 5.32 1.94 -20.24
C ALA A 6 4.44 0.71 -19.90
N LEU A 7 5.06 -0.41 -19.54
CA LEU A 7 4.37 -1.61 -19.08
C LEU A 7 3.62 -1.33 -17.76
N TRP A 8 4.27 -0.69 -16.78
CA TRP A 8 3.63 -0.32 -15.51
C TRP A 8 2.46 0.63 -15.70
N ARG A 9 2.63 1.63 -16.56
CA ARG A 9 1.54 2.57 -16.90
C ARG A 9 0.36 1.84 -17.53
N ALA A 10 0.60 0.99 -18.52
CA ALA A 10 -0.45 0.22 -19.17
C ALA A 10 -1.19 -0.72 -18.20
N MET A 11 -0.46 -1.36 -17.28
CA MET A 11 -1.06 -2.19 -16.22
C MET A 11 -1.95 -1.38 -15.27
N TYR A 12 -1.47 -0.21 -14.84
CA TYR A 12 -2.24 0.68 -13.98
C TYR A 12 -3.49 1.21 -14.68
N GLU A 13 -3.35 1.76 -15.90
CA GLU A 13 -4.46 2.28 -16.69
C GLU A 13 -5.55 1.23 -16.91
N HIS A 14 -5.15 0.00 -17.24
CA HIS A 14 -6.10 -1.11 -17.39
C HIS A 14 -6.85 -1.40 -16.09
N VAL A 15 -6.15 -1.56 -14.97
CA VAL A 15 -6.77 -1.91 -13.68
C VAL A 15 -7.63 -0.77 -13.13
N ALA A 16 -7.21 0.49 -13.32
CA ALA A 16 -7.95 1.66 -12.90
C ALA A 16 -9.31 1.78 -13.62
N ALA A 17 -9.37 1.38 -14.89
CA ALA A 17 -10.59 1.40 -15.70
C ALA A 17 -11.57 0.27 -15.37
N LEU A 18 -11.15 -0.77 -14.64
CA LEU A 18 -12.03 -1.88 -14.27
C LEU A 18 -12.99 -1.47 -13.14
N PRO A 19 -14.26 -1.92 -13.17
CA PRO A 19 -15.14 -1.79 -12.02
C PRO A 19 -14.65 -2.67 -10.86
N ASP A 20 -14.94 -2.26 -9.63
CA ASP A 20 -14.43 -2.93 -8.43
C ASP A 20 -14.84 -4.41 -8.36
N GLU A 21 -16.03 -4.76 -8.86
CA GLU A 21 -16.50 -6.16 -8.95
C GLU A 21 -15.59 -7.04 -9.82
N GLU A 22 -15.06 -6.51 -10.92
CA GLU A 22 -14.12 -7.24 -11.79
C GLU A 22 -12.76 -7.39 -11.11
N VAL A 23 -12.32 -6.39 -10.35
CA VAL A 23 -11.06 -6.44 -9.59
C VAL A 23 -11.17 -7.44 -8.42
N ALA A 24 -12.36 -7.56 -7.82
CA ALA A 24 -12.64 -8.48 -6.73
C ALA A 24 -12.76 -9.96 -7.17
N LYS A 25 -12.83 -10.25 -8.48
CA LYS A 25 -12.98 -11.63 -8.95
C LYS A 25 -11.83 -12.51 -8.49
N GLY A 26 -12.16 -13.53 -7.70
CA GLY A 26 -11.20 -14.52 -7.20
C GLY A 26 -10.29 -13.99 -6.08
N ILE A 27 -10.59 -12.83 -5.49
CA ILE A 27 -9.93 -12.33 -4.29
C ILE A 27 -10.96 -12.06 -3.20
N GLU A 28 -10.65 -12.49 -1.98
CA GLU A 28 -11.49 -12.25 -0.82
C GLU A 28 -10.63 -11.93 0.41
N PRO A 29 -11.15 -11.13 1.37
CA PRO A 29 -10.51 -11.00 2.67
C PRO A 29 -10.50 -12.34 3.39
N LEU A 30 -9.41 -12.65 4.09
CA LEU A 30 -9.38 -13.82 4.96
C LEU A 30 -10.42 -13.67 6.10
N PRO A 31 -10.98 -14.78 6.60
CA PRO A 31 -11.95 -14.75 7.70
C PRO A 31 -11.47 -13.90 8.89
N GLY A 32 -12.31 -12.99 9.35
CA GLY A 32 -12.04 -12.10 10.49
C GLY A 32 -11.20 -10.86 10.18
N VAL A 33 -10.54 -10.76 9.02
CA VAL A 33 -9.66 -9.61 8.71
C VAL A 33 -10.42 -8.29 8.71
N LEU A 34 -11.60 -8.22 8.09
CA LEU A 34 -12.36 -6.98 8.03
C LEU A 34 -12.83 -6.52 9.41
N ASP A 35 -13.22 -7.46 10.28
CA ASP A 35 -13.67 -7.14 11.64
C ASP A 35 -12.50 -6.66 12.50
N THR A 36 -11.37 -7.36 12.46
CA THR A 36 -10.14 -6.92 13.14
C THR A 36 -9.71 -5.52 12.68
N LEU A 37 -9.81 -5.22 11.38
CA LEU A 37 -9.47 -3.89 10.87
C LEU A 37 -10.46 -2.83 11.37
N ARG A 38 -11.76 -3.12 11.45
CA ARG A 38 -12.74 -2.19 12.04
C ARG A 38 -12.45 -1.92 13.52
N ASP A 39 -12.06 -2.94 14.27
CA ASP A 39 -11.67 -2.78 15.68
C ASP A 39 -10.43 -1.88 15.81
N LEU A 40 -9.44 -2.09 14.93
CA LEU A 40 -8.24 -1.26 14.84
C LEU A 40 -8.52 0.18 14.37
N ALA A 41 -9.65 0.41 13.70
CA ALA A 41 -10.08 1.72 13.25
C ALA A 41 -10.73 2.59 14.34
N SER A 42 -10.96 2.04 15.55
CA SER A 42 -11.47 2.82 16.69
C SER A 42 -10.48 3.90 17.15
N ASP A 43 -10.98 5.00 17.72
CA ASP A 43 -10.15 6.13 18.16
C ASP A 43 -9.08 5.70 19.16
N GLU A 44 -9.44 4.86 20.13
CA GLU A 44 -8.50 4.29 21.11
C GLU A 44 -7.38 3.50 20.43
N MET A 45 -7.74 2.62 19.47
CA MET A 45 -6.74 1.79 18.81
C MET A 45 -5.86 2.57 17.84
N ARG A 46 -6.39 3.62 17.21
CA ARG A 46 -5.59 4.49 16.33
C ARG A 46 -4.44 5.13 17.10
N GLU A 47 -4.62 5.56 18.35
CA GLU A 47 -3.54 6.13 19.15
C GLU A 47 -2.41 5.13 19.44
N ARG A 48 -2.72 3.83 19.42
CA ARG A 48 -1.80 2.74 19.80
C ARG A 48 -1.20 2.02 18.60
N VAL A 49 -1.94 1.97 17.48
CA VAL A 49 -1.63 1.16 16.30
C VAL A 49 -1.92 1.98 15.04
N ARG A 50 -0.96 1.96 14.11
CA ARG A 50 -1.14 2.49 12.75
C ARG A 50 -1.14 1.32 11.78
N CYS A 51 -2.20 1.18 10.99
CA CYS A 51 -2.27 0.17 9.94
C CYS A 51 -1.78 0.75 8.62
N GLY A 52 -0.99 -0.02 7.90
CA GLY A 52 -0.51 0.33 6.56
C GLY A 52 -0.36 -0.91 5.68
N LEU A 53 -0.13 -0.69 4.39
CA LEU A 53 -0.02 -1.76 3.41
C LEU A 53 1.43 -2.03 3.01
N VAL A 54 1.87 -3.27 3.21
CA VAL A 54 3.08 -3.82 2.61
C VAL A 54 2.65 -4.75 1.46
N THR A 55 3.09 -4.48 0.23
CA THR A 55 2.65 -5.23 -0.94
C THR A 55 3.73 -5.25 -2.02
N GLY A 56 3.84 -6.33 -2.80
CA GLY A 56 4.71 -6.36 -3.98
C GLY A 56 4.06 -5.84 -5.26
N ASN A 57 2.76 -5.51 -5.22
CA ASN A 57 2.04 -4.94 -6.36
C ASN A 57 2.49 -3.49 -6.60
N VAL A 58 2.34 -3.02 -7.84
CA VAL A 58 2.31 -1.58 -8.13
C VAL A 58 1.23 -0.94 -7.28
N GLU A 59 1.55 0.19 -6.65
CA GLU A 59 0.73 0.79 -5.59
C GLU A 59 -0.73 0.99 -5.99
N GLY A 60 -0.97 1.56 -7.17
CA GLY A 60 -2.31 1.80 -7.69
C GLY A 60 -3.18 0.54 -7.85
N ILE A 61 -2.57 -0.57 -8.26
CA ILE A 61 -3.25 -1.88 -8.34
C ILE A 61 -3.60 -2.37 -6.94
N ALA A 62 -2.69 -2.21 -5.99
CA ALA A 62 -2.92 -2.61 -4.61
C ALA A 62 -4.08 -1.83 -3.97
N ARG A 63 -4.12 -0.51 -4.17
CA ARG A 63 -5.21 0.37 -3.69
C ARG A 63 -6.56 -0.06 -4.27
N LYS A 64 -6.63 -0.29 -5.57
CA LYS A 64 -7.86 -0.76 -6.25
C LYS A 64 -8.35 -2.09 -5.67
N LYS A 65 -7.46 -3.05 -5.42
CA LYS A 65 -7.81 -4.32 -4.75
C LYS A 65 -8.35 -4.09 -3.35
N MET A 66 -7.70 -3.25 -2.54
CA MET A 66 -8.11 -2.96 -1.17
C MET A 66 -9.49 -2.28 -1.09
N ARG A 67 -9.81 -1.42 -2.06
CA ARG A 67 -11.15 -0.85 -2.22
C ARG A 67 -12.16 -1.94 -2.58
N ALA A 68 -11.86 -2.72 -3.62
CA ALA A 68 -12.74 -3.77 -4.14
C ALA A 68 -13.12 -4.83 -3.10
N VAL A 69 -12.19 -5.19 -2.20
CA VAL A 69 -12.45 -6.19 -1.14
C VAL A 69 -12.93 -5.58 0.18
N GLY A 70 -13.23 -4.28 0.21
CA GLY A 70 -13.80 -3.59 1.37
C GLY A 70 -12.82 -3.26 2.49
N VAL A 71 -11.51 -3.49 2.32
CA VAL A 71 -10.50 -3.12 3.33
C VAL A 71 -10.42 -1.61 3.50
N TYR A 72 -10.45 -0.85 2.40
CA TYR A 72 -10.41 0.62 2.47
C TYR A 72 -11.59 1.18 3.27
N ALA A 73 -12.78 0.56 3.11
CA ALA A 73 -14.01 0.97 3.80
C ALA A 73 -13.99 0.73 5.33
N THR A 74 -13.02 -0.02 5.86
CA THR A 74 -12.87 -0.18 7.32
C THR A 74 -12.34 1.08 8.00
N GLY A 75 -11.72 1.99 7.25
CA GLY A 75 -11.09 3.20 7.78
C GLY A 75 -9.83 2.94 8.60
N ALA A 76 -9.38 1.69 8.74
CA ALA A 76 -8.25 1.31 9.60
C ALA A 76 -6.90 1.84 9.10
N LEU A 77 -6.77 2.03 7.78
CA LEU A 77 -5.51 2.43 7.15
C LEU A 77 -5.16 3.87 7.54
N ALA A 78 -3.92 4.08 7.99
CA ALA A 78 -3.43 5.40 8.36
C ALA A 78 -3.29 6.29 7.11
N PRO A 79 -3.42 7.63 7.23
CA PRO A 79 -3.21 8.55 6.12
C PRO A 79 -1.81 8.38 5.50
N ALA A 80 -1.70 8.62 4.19
CA ALA A 80 -0.41 8.65 3.51
C ALA A 80 0.52 9.72 4.11
N ALA A 81 1.83 9.45 4.12
CA ALA A 81 2.81 10.47 4.45
C ALA A 81 2.87 11.54 3.33
N VAL A 82 3.36 12.74 3.64
CA VAL A 82 3.41 13.86 2.67
C VAL A 82 4.19 13.47 1.41
N GLU A 83 5.25 12.68 1.56
CA GLU A 83 6.05 12.16 0.45
C GLU A 83 5.36 11.05 -0.37
N GLN A 84 4.14 10.62 0.00
CA GLN A 84 3.36 9.55 -0.63
C GLN A 84 2.04 10.08 -1.23
N GLN A 85 2.01 11.36 -1.60
CA GLN A 85 0.87 12.00 -2.26
C GLN A 85 1.16 12.13 -3.77
N TRP A 86 0.22 11.69 -4.61
CA TRP A 86 0.30 11.78 -6.07
C TRP A 86 -0.96 12.44 -6.62
N GLU A 87 -0.80 13.26 -7.64
CA GLU A 87 -1.90 13.98 -8.29
C GLU A 87 -2.95 13.00 -8.84
N GLY A 88 -4.20 13.16 -8.40
CA GLY A 88 -5.33 12.31 -8.83
C GLY A 88 -5.63 11.11 -7.93
N GLU A 89 -4.91 10.91 -6.83
CA GLU A 89 -5.10 9.78 -5.91
C GLU A 89 -5.48 10.18 -4.46
N ASP A 90 -6.04 11.37 -4.29
CA ASP A 90 -6.34 11.96 -2.98
C ASP A 90 -7.41 11.19 -2.19
N ASP A 91 -8.27 10.43 -2.87
CA ASP A 91 -9.41 9.73 -2.28
C ASP A 91 -9.06 8.34 -1.70
N ALA A 92 -7.83 7.85 -1.94
CA ALA A 92 -7.37 6.52 -1.53
C ALA A 92 -5.93 6.46 -1.00
N ALA A 93 -5.35 7.60 -0.65
CA ALA A 93 -3.97 7.67 -0.16
C ALA A 93 -3.87 7.22 1.31
N PHE A 94 -3.16 6.11 1.56
CA PHE A 94 -2.85 5.61 2.90
C PHE A 94 -1.37 5.26 3.07
N LEU A 95 -0.92 5.18 4.32
CA LEU A 95 0.42 4.74 4.70
C LEU A 95 0.68 3.34 4.13
N GLY A 96 1.56 3.22 3.16
CA GLY A 96 1.77 1.96 2.45
C GLY A 96 2.73 2.08 1.28
N GLY A 97 2.67 1.18 0.31
CA GLY A 97 3.53 1.25 -0.88
C GLY A 97 4.94 0.71 -0.67
N PHE A 98 5.15 -0.19 0.29
CA PHE A 98 6.44 -0.91 0.48
C PHE A 98 6.62 -2.03 -0.56
N GLY A 99 6.47 -1.66 -1.83
CA GLY A 99 6.43 -2.55 -2.98
C GLY A 99 7.47 -2.26 -4.02
N SER A 100 7.34 -2.96 -5.15
CA SER A 100 8.29 -2.96 -6.27
C SER A 100 8.66 -1.57 -6.78
N ASP A 101 7.80 -0.57 -6.59
CA ASP A 101 8.04 0.85 -6.93
C ASP A 101 9.18 1.50 -6.11
N PHE A 102 9.48 0.96 -4.91
CA PHE A 102 10.61 1.37 -4.07
C PHE A 102 11.71 0.29 -3.95
N CYS A 103 11.48 -0.90 -4.53
CA CYS A 103 12.48 -1.95 -4.67
C CYS A 103 13.13 -1.87 -6.05
N SER A 104 13.95 -0.85 -6.27
CA SER A 104 15.02 -0.99 -7.26
C SER A 104 16.14 -1.76 -6.58
N GLY A 105 16.04 -3.10 -6.59
CA GLY A 105 17.27 -3.89 -6.55
C GLY A 105 18.16 -3.34 -7.66
N ASP A 106 19.33 -2.83 -7.29
CA ASP A 106 20.29 -2.40 -8.29
C ASP A 106 20.75 -3.66 -9.01
N ILE A 107 20.33 -3.82 -10.26
CA ILE A 107 20.64 -5.03 -11.04
C ILE A 107 22.14 -5.19 -11.25
N ASP A 108 22.89 -4.09 -11.12
CA ASP A 108 24.34 -4.04 -11.24
C ASP A 108 25.05 -4.21 -9.88
N ASP A 109 24.31 -4.19 -8.76
CA ASP A 109 24.82 -4.43 -7.40
C ASP A 109 24.07 -5.59 -6.70
N ALA A 110 24.57 -6.79 -6.93
CA ALA A 110 24.06 -8.02 -6.32
C ALA A 110 24.06 -8.00 -4.77
N ALA A 111 24.87 -7.15 -4.13
CA ALA A 111 24.89 -7.01 -2.68
C ALA A 111 23.67 -6.24 -2.14
N ARG A 112 22.92 -5.55 -3.01
CA ARG A 112 21.72 -4.79 -2.66
C ARG A 112 20.41 -5.48 -3.00
N ASN A 113 20.44 -6.50 -3.84
CA ASN A 113 19.25 -7.23 -4.28
C ASN A 113 18.53 -8.00 -3.16
N TYR A 114 19.16 -8.16 -1.99
CA TYR A 114 18.62 -8.88 -0.83
C TYR A 114 18.36 -8.02 0.42
N LEU A 115 18.78 -6.74 0.45
CA LEU A 115 18.58 -5.81 1.60
C LEU A 115 17.14 -5.28 1.55
N ASP A 116 16.13 -6.13 1.69
CA ASP A 116 15.52 -6.78 2.85
C ASP A 116 14.36 -5.94 3.42
N ARG A 117 13.20 -6.59 3.47
CA ARG A 117 11.93 -6.04 3.96
C ARG A 117 12.06 -5.51 5.38
N ALA A 118 13.02 -6.01 6.16
CA ALA A 118 13.37 -5.55 7.49
C ALA A 118 13.85 -4.08 7.52
N GLU A 119 14.68 -3.65 6.55
CA GLU A 119 15.14 -2.25 6.48
C GLU A 119 13.96 -1.31 6.13
N GLN A 120 13.03 -1.78 5.32
CA GLN A 120 11.80 -1.05 5.01
C GLN A 120 10.82 -0.99 6.18
N ILE A 121 10.70 -2.05 6.98
CA ILE A 121 9.96 -2.02 8.26
C ILE A 121 10.61 -1.01 9.22
N VAL A 122 11.94 -0.92 9.26
CA VAL A 122 12.67 0.08 10.05
C VAL A 122 12.39 1.50 9.55
N ILE A 123 12.36 1.74 8.24
CA ILE A 123 11.99 3.02 7.64
C ILE A 123 10.52 3.36 7.93
N ALA A 124 9.60 2.40 7.79
CA ALA A 124 8.19 2.55 8.10
C ALA A 124 7.98 2.90 9.58
N ALA A 125 8.65 2.19 10.49
CA ALA A 125 8.62 2.45 11.93
C ALA A 125 9.20 3.84 12.26
N ARG A 126 10.28 4.25 11.58
CA ARG A 126 10.85 5.60 11.71
C ARG A 126 9.85 6.68 11.26
N ARG A 127 9.23 6.51 10.09
CA ARG A 127 8.24 7.45 9.54
C ARG A 127 6.99 7.54 10.42
N ALA A 128 6.47 6.39 10.88
CA ALA A 128 5.34 6.35 11.80
C ALA A 128 5.64 7.08 13.11
N ARG A 129 6.85 6.92 13.68
CA ARG A 129 7.29 7.67 14.86
C ARG A 129 7.41 9.17 14.63
N SER A 130 7.91 9.59 13.47
CA SER A 130 8.03 11.01 13.12
C SER A 130 6.68 11.70 12.87
N ALA A 131 5.62 10.94 12.58
CA ALA A 131 4.27 11.44 12.41
C ALA A 131 3.48 11.58 13.73
N LEU A 132 4.07 11.20 14.88
CA LEU A 132 3.49 11.44 16.19
C LEU A 132 3.79 12.88 16.65
N PRO A 133 2.84 13.58 17.29
CA PRO A 133 3.16 14.82 17.99
C PRO A 133 4.19 14.56 19.11
N PRO A 134 4.99 15.56 19.49
CA PRO A 134 6.00 15.42 20.54
C PRO A 134 5.41 15.00 21.89
#